data_AF-Q6AGF2-F1
#
_entry.id   AF-Q6AGF2-F1
#
_cell.length_a   1.000
_cell.length_b   1.000
_cell.length_c   1.000
_cell.angle_alpha   90.00
_cell.angle_beta   90.00
_cell.angle_gamma   90.00
#
_symmetry.space_group_name_H-M   'P 1'
#
loop_
_entity.id
_entity.type
_entity.pdbx_description
1 polymer ?
#
loop_
_entity_poly.entity_id
_entity_poly.type
_entity_poly.pdbx_seq_one_letter_code
_entity_poly.pdbx_strand_id
1 'polypeptide(L)'
;MKVSTDMERRSYGIRARARWTDPITKHRVTRSEIVPDEAAAHNFFNQLRNSSVKGMDTMMTLTEFVTAIGERWARGLDPTSTGETYGFGLKLRVLPALGHLPVTQITADIIDHTIDA
;
A
#
# COMPACT_ATOMS: atom_id res chain seq x y z
N MET A 1 3.54 1.29 -2.99
CA MET A 1 4.13 0.41 -4.03
C MET A 1 4.67 1.27 -5.16
N LYS A 2 5.96 1.16 -5.53
CA LYS A 2 6.55 1.95 -6.63
C LYS A 2 6.33 1.21 -7.94
N VAL A 3 5.44 1.73 -8.79
CA VAL A 3 5.17 1.19 -10.12
C VAL A 3 6.01 1.96 -11.13
N SER A 4 6.84 1.26 -11.91
CA SER A 4 7.57 1.82 -13.03
C SER A 4 6.73 1.66 -14.30
N THR A 5 6.42 2.77 -14.97
CA THR A 5 5.61 2.81 -16.19
C THR A 5 6.47 3.18 -17.40
N ASP A 6 6.16 2.58 -18.54
CA ASP A 6 6.89 2.68 -19.80
C ASP A 6 5.87 2.73 -20.95
N MET A 7 6.04 3.66 -21.88
CA MET A 7 5.18 3.83 -23.06
C MET A 7 6.02 3.84 -24.32
N GLU A 8 5.72 2.94 -25.25
CA GLU A 8 6.46 2.79 -26.51
C GLU A 8 5.48 2.91 -27.68
N ARG A 9 5.69 3.87 -28.59
CA ARG A 9 4.88 4.02 -29.81
C ARG A 9 5.32 2.98 -30.85
N ARG A 10 4.35 2.23 -31.38
CA ARG A 10 4.54 1.25 -32.46
C ARG A 10 3.57 1.52 -33.59
N SER A 11 3.83 0.92 -34.75
CA SER A 11 2.99 1.04 -35.96
C SER A 11 1.53 0.59 -35.75
N TYR A 12 1.26 -0.22 -34.72
CA TYR A 12 -0.06 -0.77 -34.40
C TYR A 12 -0.64 -0.24 -33.08
N GLY A 13 -0.10 0.84 -32.52
CA GLY A 13 -0.59 1.47 -31.29
C GLY A 13 0.51 1.78 -30.27
N ILE A 14 0.11 2.15 -29.06
CA ILE A 14 1.00 2.45 -27.95
C ILE A 14 1.09 1.22 -27.05
N ARG A 15 2.30 0.73 -26.80
CA ARG A 15 2.53 -0.30 -25.79
C ARG A 15 2.69 0.38 -24.43
N ALA A 16 1.69 0.22 -23.58
CA ALA A 16 1.76 0.62 -22.17
C ALA A 16 2.27 -0.55 -21.34
N ARG A 17 3.34 -0.36 -20.58
CA ARG A 17 3.93 -1.39 -19.72
C ARG A 17 4.13 -0.89 -18.31
N ALA A 18 3.69 -1.68 -17.33
CA ALA A 18 3.90 -1.44 -15.92
C ALA A 18 4.73 -2.58 -15.31
N ARG A 19 5.71 -2.21 -14.49
CA ARG A 19 6.54 -3.14 -13.73
C ARG A 19 6.49 -2.77 -12.26
N TRP A 20 6.26 -3.76 -11.40
CA TRP A 20 6.28 -3.56 -9.95
C TRP A 20 6.78 -4.80 -9.23
N THR A 21 7.17 -4.63 -7.97
CA THR A 21 7.38 -5.74 -7.06
C THR A 21 6.11 -5.93 -6.26
N ASP A 22 5.51 -7.11 -6.35
CA ASP A 22 4.34 -7.47 -5.57
C ASP A 22 4.70 -7.42 -4.07
N PRO A 23 3.97 -6.64 -3.25
CA PRO A 23 4.28 -6.50 -1.83
C PRO A 23 4.02 -7.78 -1.02
N ILE A 24 3.15 -8.68 -1.49
CA ILE A 24 2.78 -9.93 -0.83
C ILE A 24 3.76 -11.02 -1.25
N THR A 25 3.83 -11.28 -2.55
CA THR A 25 4.61 -12.42 -3.09
C THR A 25 6.09 -12.09 -3.24
N LYS A 26 6.47 -10.81 -3.16
CA LYS A 26 7.83 -10.28 -3.41
C LYS A 26 8.36 -10.54 -4.81
N HIS A 27 7.56 -11.12 -5.70
CA HIS A 27 7.94 -11.36 -7.08
C HIS A 27 7.83 -10.09 -7.91
N ARG A 28 8.71 -9.99 -8.89
CA ARG A 28 8.67 -8.91 -9.89
C ARG A 28 7.60 -9.25 -10.92
N VAL A 29 6.57 -8.42 -11.00
CA VAL A 29 5.46 -8.56 -11.96
C VAL A 29 5.64 -7.54 -13.08
N THR A 30 5.40 -7.98 -14.31
CA THR A 30 5.38 -7.13 -15.51
C THR A 30 4.07 -7.33 -16.23
N ARG A 31 3.32 -6.26 -16.45
CA ARG A 31 2.09 -6.27 -17.24
C ARG A 31 2.24 -5.29 -18.40
N SER A 32 1.88 -5.71 -19.61
CA SER A 32 1.86 -4.82 -20.78
C SER A 32 0.60 -5.01 -21.59
N GLU A 33 0.07 -3.90 -22.10
CA GLU A 33 -1.10 -3.83 -22.95
C GLU A 33 -0.82 -2.92 -24.15
N ILE A 34 -1.43 -3.23 -25.30
CA ILE A 34 -1.36 -2.41 -26.50
C ILE A 34 -2.66 -1.61 -26.55
N VAL A 35 -2.54 -0.29 -26.49
CA VAL A 35 -3.65 0.66 -26.44
C VAL A 35 -3.62 1.59 -27.65
N PRO A 36 -4.78 2.08 -28.10
CA PRO A 36 -4.87 2.88 -29.33
C PRO A 36 -4.27 4.29 -29.14
N ASP A 37 -4.38 4.86 -27.94
CA ASP A 37 -3.96 6.23 -27.67
C ASP A 37 -3.34 6.40 -26.26
N GLU A 38 -2.82 7.60 -26.02
CA GLU A 38 -2.13 7.93 -24.77
C GLU A 38 -3.10 8.03 -23.59
N ALA A 39 -4.35 8.45 -23.82
CA ALA A 39 -5.36 8.51 -22.77
C ALA A 39 -5.72 7.12 -22.25
N ALA A 40 -5.82 6.13 -23.13
CA ALA A 40 -6.01 4.73 -22.81
C ALA A 40 -4.81 4.14 -22.06
N ALA A 41 -3.57 4.56 -22.39
CA ALA A 41 -2.39 4.18 -21.61
C ALA A 41 -2.45 4.69 -20.17
N HIS A 42 -2.84 5.95 -19.98
CA HIS A 42 -3.02 6.54 -18.65
C HIS A 42 -4.16 5.84 -17.87
N ASN A 43 -5.27 5.51 -18.53
CA ASN A 43 -6.36 4.74 -17.93
C ASN A 43 -5.90 3.34 -17.51
N PHE A 44 -5.12 2.64 -18.32
CA PHE A 44 -4.51 1.36 -17.96
C PHE A 44 -3.63 1.48 -16.70
N PHE A 45 -2.78 2.51 -16.61
CA PHE A 45 -1.95 2.73 -15.42
C PHE A 45 -2.77 3.09 -14.17
N ASN A 46 -3.83 3.88 -14.33
CA ASN A 46 -4.74 4.23 -13.24
C ASN A 46 -5.51 3.01 -12.75
N GLN A 47 -6.00 2.17 -13.66
CA GLN A 47 -6.62 0.89 -13.30
C GLN A 47 -5.65 -0.02 -12.57
N LEU A 48 -4.37 -0.05 -12.98
CA LEU A 48 -3.35 -0.88 -12.34
C LEU A 48 -3.00 -0.38 -10.92
N ARG A 49 -2.95 0.93 -10.71
CA ARG A 49 -2.82 1.54 -9.38
C ARG A 49 -4.05 1.22 -8.52
N ASN A 50 -5.25 1.38 -9.06
CA ASN A 50 -6.49 1.09 -8.35
C ASN A 50 -6.65 -0.41 -8.06
N SER A 51 -6.21 -1.30 -8.96
CA SER A 51 -6.20 -2.74 -8.71
C SER A 51 -5.14 -3.14 -7.69
N SER A 52 -4.03 -2.41 -7.60
CA SER A 52 -3.05 -2.60 -6.53
C SER A 52 -3.61 -2.18 -5.16
N VAL A 53 -4.54 -1.23 -5.12
CA VAL A 53 -5.33 -0.91 -3.92
C VAL A 53 -6.34 -2.03 -3.64
N LYS A 54 -7.00 -2.59 -4.67
CA LYS A 54 -7.92 -3.75 -4.54
C LYS A 54 -7.23 -5.08 -4.19
N GLY A 55 -5.92 -5.22 -4.43
CA GLY A 55 -5.12 -6.38 -4.03
C GLY A 55 -4.63 -6.30 -2.58
N MET A 56 -4.86 -5.17 -1.91
CA MET A 56 -4.83 -5.09 -0.46
C MET A 56 -6.17 -5.67 0.00
N ASP A 57 -6.15 -6.73 0.81
CA ASP A 57 -7.37 -7.21 1.44
C ASP A 57 -8.01 -6.03 2.18
N THR A 58 -9.09 -5.50 1.63
CA THR A 58 -9.73 -4.28 2.13
C THR A 58 -10.34 -4.50 3.51
N MET A 59 -10.52 -5.77 3.90
CA MET A 59 -11.01 -6.20 5.21
C MET A 59 -9.88 -6.46 6.21
N MET A 60 -8.61 -6.44 5.77
CA MET A 60 -7.46 -6.62 6.66
C MET A 60 -7.48 -5.55 7.74
N THR A 61 -7.61 -6.01 8.98
CA THR A 61 -7.61 -5.16 10.16
C THR A 61 -6.23 -4.57 10.41
N LEU A 62 -6.16 -3.47 11.15
CA LEU A 62 -4.88 -2.87 11.51
C LEU A 62 -3.99 -3.85 12.30
N THR A 63 -4.59 -4.68 13.16
CA THR A 63 -3.84 -5.72 13.90
C THR A 63 -3.20 -6.71 12.95
N GLU A 64 -3.98 -7.28 12.02
CA GLU A 64 -3.47 -8.23 11.03
C GLU A 64 -2.38 -7.59 10.17
N PHE A 65 -2.56 -6.34 9.76
CA PHE A 65 -1.57 -5.61 8.97
C PHE A 65 -0.25 -5.44 9.74
N VAL A 66 -0.31 -4.97 11.00
CA VAL A 66 0.87 -4.79 11.86
C VAL A 66 1.58 -6.13 12.08
N THR A 67 0.84 -7.21 12.34
CA THR A 67 1.40 -8.56 12.48
C THR A 67 2.08 -9.02 11.19
N ALA A 68 1.45 -8.81 10.03
CA ALA A 68 1.99 -9.21 8.73
C ALA A 68 3.25 -8.42 8.33
N ILE A 69 3.38 -7.17 8.78
CA ILE A 69 4.61 -6.40 8.58
C ILE A 69 5.70 -6.73 9.59
N GLY A 70 5.37 -7.32 10.75
CA GLY A 70 6.32 -7.60 11.83
C GLY A 70 7.08 -6.33 12.25
N GLU A 71 8.36 -6.44 12.57
CA GLU A 71 9.18 -5.29 13.01
C GLU A 71 9.52 -4.26 11.91
N ARG A 72 8.94 -4.40 10.71
CA ARG A 72 9.22 -3.46 9.61
C ARG A 72 8.74 -2.04 9.88
N TRP A 73 7.78 -1.84 10.77
CA TRP A 73 7.33 -0.51 11.19
C TRP A 73 8.44 0.26 11.93
N ALA A 74 9.38 -0.43 12.57
CA ALA A 74 10.48 0.15 13.34
C ALA A 74 11.73 0.46 12.51
N ARG A 75 11.70 0.25 11.19
CA ARG A 75 12.88 0.48 10.33
C ARG A 75 13.32 1.94 10.36
N GLY A 76 14.60 2.16 10.63
CA GLY A 76 15.20 3.49 10.69
C GLY A 76 15.05 4.18 12.05
N LEU A 77 14.37 3.54 13.01
CA LEU A 77 14.37 3.98 14.41
C LEU A 77 15.59 3.40 15.12
N ASP A 78 16.16 4.18 16.04
CA ASP A 78 17.10 3.64 17.02
C ASP A 78 16.35 2.62 17.89
N PRO A 79 16.76 1.34 17.93
CA PRO A 79 15.97 0.27 18.54
C PRO A 79 15.81 0.46 20.05
N THR A 80 16.80 1.03 20.72
CA THR A 80 16.88 1.06 22.19
C THR A 80 16.19 2.28 22.80
N SER A 81 16.24 3.45 22.17
CA SER A 81 15.65 4.69 22.71
C SER A 81 14.29 5.02 22.10
N THR A 82 14.14 4.77 20.80
CA THR A 82 13.00 5.26 20.02
C THR A 82 12.05 4.12 19.68
N GLY A 83 12.59 3.02 19.15
CA GLY A 83 11.81 1.83 18.77
C GLY A 83 10.94 1.30 19.90
N GLU A 84 11.51 1.07 21.09
CA GLU A 84 10.74 0.57 22.23
C GLU A 84 9.58 1.49 22.63
N THR A 85 9.82 2.80 22.72
CA THR A 85 8.80 3.79 23.09
C THR A 85 7.63 3.80 22.10
N TYR A 86 7.92 3.80 20.80
CA TYR A 86 6.88 3.70 19.77
C TYR A 86 6.18 2.32 19.79
N GLY A 87 6.91 1.26 20.12
CA GLY A 87 6.37 -0.09 20.27
C GLY A 87 5.36 -0.18 21.42
N PHE A 88 5.63 0.46 22.55
CA PHE A 88 4.67 0.57 23.65
C PHE A 88 3.43 1.37 23.24
N GLY A 89 3.59 2.51 22.56
CA GLY A 89 2.46 3.29 22.05
C GLY A 89 1.58 2.48 21.09
N LEU A 90 2.21 1.74 20.17
CA LEU A 90 1.51 0.86 19.24
C LEU A 90 0.72 -0.23 19.97
N LYS A 91 1.34 -0.93 20.93
CA LYS A 91 0.71 -2.05 21.65
C LYS A 91 -0.35 -1.62 22.67
N LEU A 92 -0.14 -0.50 23.36
CA LEU A 92 -0.97 -0.12 24.51
C LEU A 92 -2.03 0.93 24.18
N ARG A 93 -1.89 1.65 23.06
CA ARG A 93 -2.83 2.71 22.66
C ARG A 93 -3.47 2.43 21.31
N VAL A 94 -2.64 2.27 20.27
CA VAL A 94 -3.12 2.20 18.89
C VAL A 94 -3.87 0.90 18.62
N LEU A 95 -3.27 -0.27 18.89
CA LEU A 95 -3.91 -1.56 18.61
C LEU A 95 -5.17 -1.81 19.45
N PRO A 96 -5.22 -1.45 20.75
CA PRO A 96 -6.47 -1.57 21.50
C PRO A 96 -7.61 -0.71 20.95
N ALA A 97 -7.33 0.52 20.52
CA ALA A 97 -8.35 1.44 20.03
C ALA A 97 -8.78 1.18 18.58
N LEU A 98 -7.82 0.95 17.68
CA LEU A 98 -8.04 0.90 16.23
C LEU A 98 -7.76 -0.47 15.61
N GLY A 99 -7.22 -1.41 16.37
CA GLY A 99 -6.69 -2.67 15.86
C GLY A 99 -7.72 -3.58 15.20
N HIS A 100 -9.01 -3.44 15.55
CA HIS A 100 -10.12 -4.21 15.00
C HIS A 100 -10.71 -3.59 13.73
N LEU A 101 -10.31 -2.36 13.39
CA LEU A 101 -10.81 -1.67 12.20
C LEU A 101 -10.00 -2.10 10.98
N PRO A 102 -10.67 -2.31 9.82
CA PRO A 102 -9.99 -2.42 8.53
C PRO A 102 -9.10 -1.20 8.28
N VAL A 103 -7.88 -1.40 7.78
CA VAL A 103 -6.93 -0.30 7.50
C VAL A 103 -7.54 0.73 6.54
N THR A 104 -8.40 0.29 5.62
CA THR A 104 -9.10 1.14 4.65
C THR A 104 -10.14 2.06 5.26
N GLN A 105 -10.61 1.77 6.48
CA GLN A 105 -11.65 2.52 7.19
C GLN A 105 -11.09 3.50 8.21
N ILE A 106 -9.79 3.45 8.52
CA ILE A 106 -9.17 4.37 9.47
C ILE A 106 -8.99 5.74 8.80
N THR A 107 -9.82 6.70 9.21
CA THR A 107 -9.78 8.10 8.75
C THR A 107 -9.11 8.99 9.79
N ALA A 108 -8.71 10.20 9.38
CA ALA A 108 -8.18 11.21 10.30
C ALA A 108 -9.18 11.54 11.42
N ASP A 109 -10.46 11.67 11.09
CA ASP A 109 -11.54 11.93 12.04
C ASP A 109 -11.65 10.84 13.13
N ILE A 110 -11.56 9.56 12.74
CA ILE A 110 -11.53 8.44 13.69
C ILE A 110 -10.28 8.51 14.57
N ILE A 111 -9.12 8.82 13.99
CA ILE A 111 -7.87 8.96 14.74
C ILE A 111 -8.00 10.06 15.80
N ASP A 112 -8.47 11.24 15.40
CA ASP A 112 -8.62 12.40 16.29
C ASP A 112 -9.58 12.05 17.45
N HIS A 113 -10.74 11.45 17.15
CA HIS A 113 -11.67 10.97 18.17
C HIS A 113 -11.07 9.94 19.13
N THR A 114 -10.18 9.06 18.67
CA THR A 114 -9.52 8.10 19.56
C THR A 114 -8.40 8.67 20.42
N ILE A 115 -7.83 9.82 20.05
CA ILE A 115 -6.80 10.50 20.83
C ILE A 115 -7.43 11.39 21.91
N ASP A 116 -8.61 11.95 21.62
CA ASP A 116 -9.34 12.86 22.52
C ASP A 116 -10.22 12.15 23.57
N ALA A 117 -10.42 10.83 23.45
CA ALA A 117 -11.22 10.00 24.36
C ALA A 117 -10.43 9.52 25.59
#